data_AF-A0A6N8B1P7-F1
#
_entry.id   AF-A0A6N8B1P7-F1
#
_cell.length_a   1.000
_cell.length_b   1.000
_cell.length_c   1.000
_cell.angle_alpha   90.00
_cell.angle_beta   90.00
_cell.angle_gamma   90.00
#
_symmetry.space_group_name_H-M   'P 1'
#
loop_
_entity.id
_entity.type
_entity.pdbx_description
1 polymer ?
#
loop_
_entity_poly.entity_id
_entity_poly.type
_entity_poly.pdbx_seq_one_letter_code
_entity_poly.pdbx_strand_id
1 'polypeptide(L)'
;MIKLVALDVDGCLMPHDLTKVNYQSFTQLRDYCLACRKEDLPKIILCTGRPRSFVLPILALMGGIWPELPSVLESGNQLYYPLDRKVIVHPQVPENWPEIKSAVKVFAQRTNGLIIPGKEVAVSIIPPQDTSIEQYSLMARNNLSFKELDISYSTLCVDFNPFGVDKKTGLETVSDILNIPLSQMLAIGDSGIDISMLKSVGTATCPANSIDRVKEICDYVSPYSETEGVVDILKNMIFNA
;
A
#
# COMPACT_ATOMS: atom_id res chain seq x y z
N MET A 1 -12.98 15.57 11.75
CA MET A 1 -12.41 16.24 10.55
C MET A 1 -11.22 15.42 10.09
N ILE A 2 -11.19 15.07 8.81
CA ILE A 2 -10.10 14.31 8.18
C ILE A 2 -8.89 15.24 8.03
N LYS A 3 -7.70 14.76 8.35
CA LYS A 3 -6.42 15.50 8.24
C LYS A 3 -5.44 14.89 7.24
N LEU A 4 -5.58 13.60 6.95
CA LEU A 4 -4.68 12.87 6.06
C LEU A 4 -5.47 11.80 5.29
N VAL A 5 -5.12 11.59 4.03
CA VAL A 5 -5.67 10.53 3.19
C VAL A 5 -4.57 9.50 2.90
N ALA A 6 -4.83 8.24 3.22
CA ALA A 6 -4.00 7.09 2.86
C ALA A 6 -4.62 6.36 1.66
N LEU A 7 -3.92 6.36 0.52
CA LEU A 7 -4.44 5.83 -0.74
C LEU A 7 -3.61 4.64 -1.20
N ASP A 8 -4.25 3.48 -1.43
CA ASP A 8 -3.60 2.40 -2.17
C ASP A 8 -3.40 2.73 -3.65
N VAL A 9 -2.43 2.06 -4.27
CA VAL A 9 -2.07 2.24 -5.67
C VAL A 9 -2.83 1.29 -6.58
N ASP A 10 -2.60 -0.01 -6.42
CA ASP A 10 -3.15 -1.02 -7.31
C ASP A 10 -4.64 -1.24 -6.98
N GLY A 11 -5.51 -1.28 -7.99
CA GLY A 11 -6.96 -1.36 -7.82
C GLY A 11 -7.65 -0.07 -7.34
N CYS A 12 -6.89 0.93 -6.91
CA CYS A 12 -7.39 2.23 -6.47
C CYS A 12 -6.88 3.35 -7.38
N LEU A 13 -5.63 3.80 -7.22
CA LEU A 13 -5.06 4.84 -8.08
C LEU A 13 -4.88 4.37 -9.54
N MET A 14 -4.61 3.09 -9.75
CA MET A 14 -4.32 2.47 -11.05
C MET A 14 -4.95 1.07 -11.11
N PRO A 15 -5.25 0.51 -12.30
CA PRO A 15 -5.67 -0.88 -12.40
C PRO A 15 -4.55 -1.83 -11.95
N HIS A 16 -4.91 -3.02 -11.44
CA HIS A 16 -3.95 -4.04 -10.98
C HIS A 16 -2.93 -4.47 -12.05
N ASP A 17 -3.31 -4.43 -13.32
CA ASP A 17 -2.47 -4.80 -14.46
C ASP A 17 -1.61 -3.63 -15.00
N LEU A 18 -1.84 -2.41 -14.49
CA LEU A 18 -1.18 -1.17 -14.89
C LEU A 18 -1.41 -0.75 -16.37
N THR A 19 -2.36 -1.35 -17.09
CA THR A 19 -2.48 -1.16 -18.55
C THR A 19 -3.33 0.03 -18.97
N LYS A 20 -4.33 0.43 -18.16
CA LYS A 20 -5.36 1.40 -18.57
C LYS A 20 -5.63 2.47 -17.51
N VAL A 21 -4.64 3.33 -17.27
CA VAL A 21 -4.80 4.47 -16.36
C VAL A 21 -5.80 5.48 -16.94
N ASN A 22 -6.84 5.84 -16.18
CA ASN A 22 -7.75 6.92 -16.56
C ASN A 22 -7.06 8.29 -16.36
N TYR A 23 -6.46 8.81 -17.43
CA TYR A 23 -5.74 10.09 -17.38
C TYR A 23 -6.62 11.28 -16.96
N GLN A 24 -7.91 11.29 -17.33
CA GLN A 24 -8.80 12.39 -16.97
C GLN A 24 -9.05 12.44 -15.46
N SER A 25 -9.31 11.29 -14.84
CA SER A 25 -9.45 11.20 -13.37
C SER A 25 -8.11 11.44 -12.68
N PHE A 26 -7.00 10.95 -13.24
CA PHE A 26 -5.66 11.23 -12.71
C PHE A 26 -5.33 12.73 -12.73
N THR A 27 -5.70 13.46 -13.78
CA THR A 27 -5.54 14.92 -13.83
C THR A 27 -6.35 15.62 -12.74
N GLN A 28 -7.60 15.19 -12.49
CA GLN A 28 -8.40 15.75 -11.39
C GLN A 28 -7.74 15.50 -10.02
N LEU A 29 -7.16 14.32 -9.82
CA LEU A 29 -6.41 14.01 -8.60
C LEU A 29 -5.16 14.89 -8.45
N ARG A 30 -4.45 15.16 -9.56
CA ARG A 30 -3.35 16.12 -9.57
C ARG A 30 -3.82 17.52 -9.19
N ASP A 31 -4.94 17.97 -9.73
CA ASP A 31 -5.49 19.29 -9.41
C ASP A 31 -5.87 19.40 -7.93
N TYR A 32 -6.43 18.34 -7.34
CA TYR A 32 -6.66 18.24 -5.89
C TYR A 32 -5.35 18.40 -5.09
N CYS A 33 -4.29 17.67 -5.45
CA CYS A 33 -2.99 17.81 -4.78
C CYS A 33 -2.41 19.22 -4.93
N LEU A 34 -2.57 19.86 -6.09
CA LEU A 34 -2.11 21.24 -6.27
C LEU A 34 -2.92 22.24 -5.44
N ALA A 35 -4.23 22.00 -5.24
CA ALA A 35 -5.06 22.79 -4.35
C ALA A 35 -4.62 22.65 -2.87
N CYS A 36 -4.24 21.46 -2.42
CA CYS A 36 -3.71 21.21 -1.07
C CYS A 36 -2.45 22.03 -0.71
N ARG A 37 -1.78 22.68 -1.69
CA ARG A 37 -0.65 23.59 -1.44
C ARG A 37 -1.08 25.00 -1.07
N LYS A 38 -2.30 25.37 -1.42
CA LYS A 38 -2.86 26.71 -1.23
C LYS A 38 -3.96 26.73 -0.18
N GLU A 39 -4.63 25.60 -0.01
CA GLU A 39 -5.79 25.42 0.86
C GLU A 39 -5.48 24.40 1.96
N ASP A 40 -6.19 24.52 3.09
CA ASP A 40 -6.07 23.59 4.21
C ASP A 40 -6.87 22.30 3.96
N LEU A 41 -6.47 21.57 2.92
CA LEU A 41 -7.07 20.30 2.52
C LEU A 41 -6.23 19.11 3.01
N PRO A 42 -6.87 17.96 3.31
CA PRO A 42 -6.17 16.74 3.68
C PRO A 42 -5.21 16.27 2.57
N LYS A 43 -3.93 16.15 2.91
CA LYS A 43 -2.91 15.71 1.95
C LYS A 43 -3.01 14.20 1.73
N ILE A 44 -2.64 13.75 0.53
CA ILE A 44 -2.64 12.33 0.17
C ILE A 44 -1.24 11.76 0.34
N ILE A 45 -1.13 10.65 1.07
CA ILE A 45 0.03 9.78 1.08
C ILE A 45 -0.34 8.44 0.43
N LEU A 46 0.63 7.76 -0.18
CA LEU A 46 0.38 6.42 -0.72
C LEU A 46 0.62 5.36 0.37
N CYS A 47 -0.18 4.31 0.35
CA CYS A 47 -0.05 3.15 1.23
C CYS A 47 -0.12 1.85 0.41
N THR A 48 1.04 1.32 0.01
CA THR A 48 1.12 0.33 -1.07
C THR A 48 2.15 -0.76 -0.82
N GLY A 49 1.95 -1.92 -1.46
CA GLY A 49 2.95 -2.99 -1.57
C GLY A 49 4.11 -2.67 -2.54
N ARG A 50 4.01 -1.58 -3.31
CA ARG A 50 5.00 -1.21 -4.33
C ARG A 50 6.30 -0.62 -3.73
N PRO A 51 7.44 -0.77 -4.43
CA PRO A 51 8.70 -0.18 -4.01
C PRO A 51 8.76 1.32 -4.31
N ARG A 52 9.73 2.00 -3.70
CA ARG A 52 10.01 3.43 -3.89
C ARG A 52 10.18 3.83 -5.35
N SER A 53 10.84 3.00 -6.15
CA SER A 53 11.09 3.25 -7.58
C SER A 53 9.81 3.40 -8.40
N PHE A 54 8.72 2.76 -7.95
CA PHE A 54 7.40 2.92 -8.55
C PHE A 54 6.68 4.16 -8.00
N VAL A 55 6.75 4.37 -6.69
CA VAL A 55 5.96 5.38 -5.98
C VAL A 55 6.45 6.81 -6.24
N LEU A 56 7.76 7.05 -6.28
CA LEU A 56 8.29 8.41 -6.44
C LEU A 56 7.81 9.09 -7.75
N PRO A 57 7.87 8.45 -8.94
CA PRO A 57 7.33 9.03 -10.17
C PRO A 57 5.83 9.35 -10.07
N ILE A 58 5.04 8.48 -9.45
CA ILE A 58 3.59 8.67 -9.31
C ILE A 58 3.29 9.88 -8.43
N LEU A 59 3.93 10.00 -7.26
CA LEU A 59 3.80 11.15 -6.38
C LEU A 59 4.21 12.46 -7.09
N ALA A 60 5.29 12.42 -7.89
CA ALA A 60 5.72 13.59 -8.65
C ALA A 60 4.68 14.00 -9.71
N LEU A 61 4.12 13.04 -10.46
CA LEU A 61 3.08 13.30 -11.46
C LEU A 61 1.79 13.85 -10.84
N MET A 62 1.40 13.34 -9.67
CA MET A 62 0.27 13.85 -8.90
C MET A 62 0.52 15.22 -8.30
N GLY A 63 1.77 15.69 -8.22
CA GLY A 63 2.13 16.86 -7.40
C GLY A 63 2.02 16.62 -5.89
N GLY A 64 1.92 15.35 -5.48
CA GLY A 64 1.68 14.87 -4.11
C GLY A 64 2.95 14.67 -3.27
N ILE A 65 4.03 15.37 -3.60
CA ILE A 65 5.25 15.39 -2.77
C ILE A 65 5.12 16.53 -1.77
N TRP A 66 5.05 16.19 -0.49
CA TRP A 66 4.89 17.14 0.61
C TRP A 66 6.14 17.19 1.50
N PRO A 67 6.46 18.36 2.09
CA PRO A 67 7.39 18.43 3.20
C PRO A 67 6.90 17.57 4.37
N GLU A 68 7.80 16.84 5.01
CA GLU A 68 7.57 16.11 6.26
C GLU A 68 6.48 15.01 6.22
N LEU A 69 5.86 14.70 5.07
CA LEU A 69 4.92 13.58 4.95
C LEU A 69 5.56 12.38 4.25
N PRO A 70 5.55 11.19 4.89
CA PRO A 70 5.97 9.96 4.25
C PRO A 70 4.84 9.29 3.48
N SER A 71 5.18 8.44 2.51
CA SER A 71 4.30 7.37 2.05
C SER A 71 4.71 6.02 2.65
N VAL A 72 3.72 5.15 2.88
CA VAL A 72 3.90 3.78 3.37
C VAL A 72 4.16 2.88 2.16
N LEU A 73 5.31 2.21 2.14
CA LEU A 73 5.75 1.35 1.04
C LEU A 73 5.88 -0.10 1.49
N GLU A 74 5.96 -0.99 0.51
CA GLU A 74 6.19 -2.43 0.72
C GLU A 74 5.25 -3.00 1.80
N SER A 75 3.97 -2.61 1.76
CA SER A 75 2.94 -3.09 2.69
C SER A 75 3.25 -2.78 4.16
N GLY A 76 3.81 -1.60 4.46
CA GLY A 76 4.09 -1.19 5.85
C GLY A 76 5.56 -1.28 6.25
N ASN A 77 6.38 -1.97 5.46
CA ASN A 77 7.77 -2.26 5.80
C ASN A 77 8.68 -1.05 5.88
N GLN A 78 8.33 0.05 5.22
CA GLN A 78 9.11 1.26 5.27
C GLN A 78 8.24 2.49 4.99
N LEU A 79 8.63 3.60 5.62
CA LEU A 79 8.16 4.93 5.31
C LEU A 79 9.18 5.64 4.42
N TYR A 80 8.70 6.31 3.38
CA TYR A 80 9.55 7.07 2.47
C TYR A 80 9.13 8.53 2.40
N TYR A 81 10.07 9.42 2.71
CA TYR A 81 9.95 10.86 2.57
C TYR A 81 10.52 11.27 1.20
N PRO A 82 9.67 11.51 0.19
CA PRO A 82 10.14 11.75 -1.18
C PRO A 82 10.99 13.00 -1.32
N LEU A 83 10.68 14.07 -0.56
CA LEU A 83 11.39 15.34 -0.63
C LEU A 83 12.82 15.22 -0.08
N ASP A 84 12.96 14.61 1.09
CA ASP A 84 14.24 14.47 1.79
C ASP A 84 15.04 13.24 1.34
N ARG A 85 14.45 12.41 0.49
CA ARG A 85 14.98 11.09 0.07
C ARG A 85 15.29 10.18 1.26
N LYS A 86 14.60 10.39 2.40
CA LYS A 86 14.79 9.64 3.63
C LYS A 86 13.88 8.42 3.65
N VAL A 87 14.43 7.29 4.10
CA VAL A 87 13.69 6.06 4.36
C VAL A 87 13.76 5.76 5.86
N ILE A 88 12.64 5.35 6.44
CA ILE A 88 12.56 4.80 7.78
C ILE A 88 12.03 3.37 7.63
N VAL A 89 12.84 2.39 8.00
CA VAL A 89 12.40 0.99 8.06
C VAL A 89 11.47 0.81 9.26
N HIS A 90 10.42 0.00 9.11
CA HIS A 90 9.44 -0.23 10.16
C HIS A 90 10.12 -0.72 11.46
N PRO A 91 9.77 -0.17 12.64
CA PRO A 91 10.44 -0.51 13.91
C PRO A 91 10.39 -1.99 14.30
N GLN A 92 9.40 -2.73 13.81
CA GLN A 92 9.25 -4.17 14.06
C GLN A 92 10.08 -5.06 13.11
N VAL A 93 10.77 -4.49 12.11
CA VAL A 93 11.68 -5.27 11.27
C VAL A 93 12.85 -5.74 12.15
N PRO A 94 13.08 -7.06 12.29
CA PRO A 94 14.06 -7.58 13.23
C PRO A 94 15.49 -7.38 12.71
N GLU A 95 16.47 -7.35 13.62
CA GLU A 95 17.88 -7.16 13.26
C GLU A 95 18.42 -8.28 12.35
N ASN A 96 17.96 -9.52 12.53
CA ASN A 96 18.33 -10.67 11.70
C ASN A 96 17.59 -10.74 10.35
N TRP A 97 16.75 -9.75 10.01
CA TRP A 97 15.98 -9.74 8.76
C TRP A 97 16.82 -9.94 7.48
N PRO A 98 18.06 -9.42 7.35
CA PRO A 98 18.91 -9.70 6.19
C PRO A 98 19.20 -11.20 5.97
N GLU A 99 19.32 -11.98 7.05
CA GLU A 99 19.55 -13.42 7.00
C GLU A 99 18.29 -14.15 6.52
N ILE A 100 17.13 -13.77 7.07
CA ILE A 100 15.83 -14.31 6.67
C ILE A 100 15.56 -14.03 5.19
N LYS A 101 15.78 -12.79 4.72
CA LYS A 101 15.68 -12.45 3.30
C LYS A 101 16.60 -13.30 2.43
N SER A 102 17.81 -13.56 2.89
CA SER A 102 18.77 -14.38 2.16
C SER A 102 18.26 -15.82 2.03
N ALA A 103 17.68 -16.38 3.10
CA ALA A 103 17.03 -17.70 3.07
C ALA A 103 15.83 -17.73 2.10
N VAL A 104 14.98 -16.70 2.11
CA VAL A 104 13.85 -16.57 1.18
C VAL A 104 14.33 -16.50 -0.28
N LYS A 105 15.42 -15.77 -0.56
CA LYS A 105 15.99 -15.69 -1.91
C LYS A 105 16.60 -17.02 -2.37
N VAL A 106 17.25 -17.76 -1.47
CA VAL A 106 17.75 -19.12 -1.75
C VAL A 106 16.58 -20.08 -2.02
N PHE A 107 15.50 -19.96 -1.25
CA PHE A 107 14.27 -20.72 -1.50
C PHE A 107 13.69 -20.41 -2.89
N ALA A 108 13.61 -19.14 -3.29
CA ALA A 108 13.18 -18.74 -4.62
C ALA A 108 14.01 -19.40 -5.73
N GLN A 109 15.35 -19.37 -5.59
CA GLN A 109 16.28 -19.96 -6.54
C GLN A 109 16.10 -21.48 -6.65
N ARG A 110 15.94 -22.20 -5.53
CA ARG A 110 15.77 -23.66 -5.52
C ARG A 110 14.44 -24.12 -6.12
N THR A 111 13.44 -23.25 -6.09
CA THR A 111 12.08 -23.54 -6.55
C THR A 111 11.76 -22.92 -7.90
N ASN A 112 12.75 -22.31 -8.57
CA ASN A 112 12.58 -21.54 -9.80
C ASN A 112 11.52 -20.43 -9.69
N GLY A 113 11.30 -19.88 -8.49
CA GLY A 113 10.43 -18.74 -8.26
C GLY A 113 11.10 -17.44 -8.73
N LEU A 114 10.33 -16.58 -9.40
CA LEU A 114 10.80 -15.29 -9.88
C LEU A 114 10.65 -14.22 -8.80
N ILE A 115 11.78 -13.73 -8.28
CA ILE A 115 11.79 -12.63 -7.33
C ILE A 115 11.42 -11.32 -8.04
N ILE A 116 10.42 -10.61 -7.52
CA ILE A 116 10.06 -9.27 -8.01
C ILE A 116 11.16 -8.28 -7.60
N PRO A 117 11.80 -7.57 -8.55
CA PRO A 117 12.89 -6.67 -8.25
C PRO A 117 12.42 -5.36 -7.60
N GLY A 118 13.36 -4.67 -6.93
CA GLY A 118 13.19 -3.30 -6.45
C GLY A 118 12.70 -3.15 -5.01
N LYS A 119 12.22 -4.22 -4.37
CA LYS A 119 11.89 -4.21 -2.94
C LYS A 119 13.15 -4.31 -2.08
N GLU A 120 13.25 -3.47 -1.05
CA GLU A 120 14.41 -3.36 -0.18
C GLU A 120 14.22 -4.18 1.12
N VAL A 121 13.00 -4.24 1.65
CA VAL A 121 12.66 -4.91 2.92
C VAL A 121 11.79 -6.15 2.70
N ALA A 122 10.67 -6.05 2.01
CA ALA A 122 9.85 -7.20 1.67
C ALA A 122 10.48 -8.00 0.52
N VAL A 123 10.10 -9.27 0.40
CA VAL A 123 10.41 -10.08 -0.79
C VAL A 123 9.09 -10.61 -1.35
N SER A 124 8.91 -10.50 -2.67
CA SER A 124 7.75 -11.09 -3.35
C SER A 124 8.23 -12.03 -4.43
N ILE A 125 7.63 -13.21 -4.50
CA ILE A 125 8.02 -14.26 -5.44
C ILE A 125 6.81 -14.67 -6.26
N ILE A 126 6.94 -14.57 -7.58
CA ILE A 126 5.99 -15.17 -8.53
C ILE A 126 6.37 -16.65 -8.65
N PRO A 127 5.45 -17.59 -8.36
CA PRO A 127 5.71 -19.01 -8.55
C PRO A 127 6.05 -19.37 -10.01
N PRO A 128 6.75 -20.48 -10.25
CA PRO A 128 6.91 -21.01 -11.61
C PRO A 128 5.56 -21.41 -12.21
N GLN A 129 5.47 -21.46 -13.55
CA GLN A 129 4.20 -21.67 -14.26
C GLN A 129 3.47 -22.97 -13.93
N ASP A 130 4.18 -23.98 -13.45
CA ASP A 130 3.67 -25.31 -13.11
C ASP A 130 3.21 -25.43 -11.64
N THR A 131 3.34 -24.37 -10.85
CA THR A 131 2.99 -24.38 -9.42
C THR A 131 1.96 -23.29 -9.12
N SER A 132 0.81 -23.67 -8.56
CA SER A 132 -0.18 -22.70 -8.09
C SER A 132 0.37 -21.86 -6.93
N ILE A 133 -0.17 -20.65 -6.75
CA ILE A 133 0.26 -19.73 -5.69
C ILE A 133 0.03 -20.35 -4.30
N GLU A 134 -1.09 -21.04 -4.11
CA GLU A 134 -1.43 -21.73 -2.87
C GLU A 134 -0.43 -22.85 -2.56
N GLN A 135 -0.09 -23.66 -3.56
CA GLN A 135 0.93 -24.71 -3.41
C GLN A 135 2.30 -24.13 -3.09
N TYR A 136 2.69 -23.05 -3.77
CA TYR A 136 3.97 -22.37 -3.54
C TYR A 136 4.03 -21.74 -2.14
N SER A 137 2.95 -21.11 -1.69
CA SER A 137 2.84 -20.55 -0.33
C SER A 137 2.96 -21.65 0.73
N LEU A 138 2.28 -22.78 0.54
CA LEU A 138 2.39 -23.93 1.45
C LEU A 138 3.81 -24.50 1.47
N MET A 139 4.44 -24.64 0.30
CA MET A 139 5.83 -25.06 0.19
C MET A 139 6.77 -24.10 0.93
N ALA A 140 6.59 -22.80 0.78
CA ALA A 140 7.37 -21.79 1.46
C ALA A 140 7.24 -21.91 2.99
N ARG A 141 6.00 -22.03 3.51
CA ARG A 141 5.75 -22.23 4.95
C ARG A 141 6.39 -23.49 5.51
N ASN A 142 6.41 -24.57 4.73
CA ASN A 142 7.02 -25.84 5.15
C ASN A 142 8.56 -25.80 5.13
N ASN A 143 9.18 -24.93 4.33
CA ASN A 143 10.64 -24.87 4.15
C ASN A 143 11.29 -23.70 4.91
N LEU A 144 10.54 -22.66 5.28
CA LEU A 144 11.04 -21.45 5.93
C LEU A 144 10.39 -21.31 7.31
N SER A 145 11.07 -21.82 8.34
CA SER A 145 10.55 -21.90 9.72
C SER A 145 11.01 -20.75 10.62
N PHE A 146 11.02 -19.52 10.09
CA PHE A 146 11.37 -18.32 10.86
C PHE A 146 10.14 -17.77 11.57
N LYS A 147 10.24 -17.45 12.87
CA LYS A 147 9.12 -16.90 13.64
C LYS A 147 8.82 -15.45 13.26
N GLU A 148 9.85 -14.76 12.80
CA GLU A 148 9.84 -13.36 12.41
C GLU A 148 9.43 -13.17 10.94
N LEU A 149 9.04 -14.26 10.25
CA LEU A 149 8.60 -14.24 8.86
C LEU A 149 7.09 -14.47 8.80
N ASP A 150 6.37 -13.49 8.27
CA ASP A 150 5.03 -13.69 7.75
C ASP A 150 5.07 -14.01 6.25
N ILE A 151 4.22 -14.96 5.86
CA ILE A 151 4.05 -15.38 4.47
C ILE A 151 2.58 -15.17 4.16
N SER A 152 2.30 -14.40 3.12
CA SER A 152 0.94 -14.20 2.57
C SER A 152 1.00 -14.31 1.06
N TYR A 153 -0.14 -14.30 0.38
CA TYR A 153 -0.16 -14.33 -1.07
C TYR A 153 -1.33 -13.54 -1.64
N SER A 154 -1.12 -13.03 -2.86
CA SER A 154 -2.09 -12.34 -3.68
C SER A 154 -2.32 -13.13 -4.97
N THR A 155 -3.05 -12.56 -5.94
CA THR A 155 -3.35 -13.20 -7.23
C THR A 155 -2.11 -13.49 -8.09
N LEU A 156 -0.99 -12.82 -7.84
CA LEU A 156 0.21 -12.91 -8.69
C LEU A 156 1.42 -13.52 -7.98
N CYS A 157 1.55 -13.32 -6.66
CA CYS A 157 2.79 -13.66 -5.96
C CYS A 157 2.55 -14.06 -4.50
N VAL A 158 3.56 -14.70 -3.93
CA VAL A 158 3.70 -14.94 -2.49
C VAL A 158 4.58 -13.84 -1.91
N ASP A 159 4.07 -13.14 -0.91
CA ASP A 159 4.71 -12.04 -0.21
C ASP A 159 5.32 -12.52 1.11
N PHE A 160 6.55 -12.09 1.35
CA PHE A 160 7.37 -12.42 2.51
C PHE A 160 7.71 -11.14 3.25
N ASN A 161 7.11 -10.97 4.43
CA ASN A 161 7.21 -9.76 5.25
C ASN A 161 7.72 -10.10 6.66
N PRO A 162 8.33 -9.15 7.38
CA PRO A 162 8.53 -9.29 8.81
C PRO A 162 7.19 -9.52 9.52
N PHE A 163 7.19 -10.44 10.48
CA PHE A 163 5.99 -10.77 11.23
C PHE A 163 5.43 -9.54 11.96
N GLY A 164 4.10 -9.36 11.85
CA GLY A 164 3.39 -8.24 12.47
C GLY A 164 3.43 -6.93 11.68
N VAL A 165 4.15 -6.86 10.55
CA VAL A 165 4.22 -5.65 9.72
C VAL A 165 3.20 -5.72 8.59
N ASP A 166 2.29 -4.75 8.54
CA ASP A 166 1.30 -4.59 7.48
C ASP A 166 0.98 -3.11 7.19
N LYS A 167 0.03 -2.87 6.28
CA LYS A 167 -0.39 -1.49 5.94
C LYS A 167 -0.92 -0.72 7.15
N LYS A 168 -1.59 -1.39 8.09
CA LYS A 168 -2.08 -0.79 9.33
C LYS A 168 -0.91 -0.35 10.22
N THR A 169 0.04 -1.22 10.52
CA THR A 169 1.18 -0.85 11.39
C THR A 169 2.08 0.21 10.74
N GLY A 170 2.17 0.19 9.41
CA GLY A 170 2.76 1.28 8.64
C GLY A 170 2.07 2.62 8.88
N LEU A 171 0.73 2.67 8.82
CA LEU A 171 -0.04 3.88 9.16
C LEU A 171 0.03 4.25 10.64
N GLU A 172 0.10 3.30 11.57
CA GLU A 172 0.33 3.58 12.99
C GLU A 172 1.68 4.31 13.17
N THR A 173 2.72 3.86 12.48
CA THR A 173 4.02 4.55 12.48
C THR A 173 3.91 5.98 11.93
N VAL A 174 3.11 6.20 10.87
CA VAL A 174 2.83 7.55 10.36
C VAL A 174 2.07 8.40 11.38
N SER A 175 1.05 7.82 12.02
CA SER A 175 0.24 8.46 13.06
C SER A 175 1.11 8.96 14.21
N ASP A 176 2.02 8.12 14.69
CA ASP A 176 2.91 8.44 15.81
C ASP A 176 3.90 9.57 15.47
N ILE A 177 4.48 9.54 14.26
CA ILE A 177 5.46 10.55 13.82
C ILE A 177 4.79 11.91 13.59
N LEU A 178 3.61 11.92 12.97
CA LEU A 178 2.91 13.15 12.60
C LEU A 178 2.00 13.68 13.70
N ASN A 179 1.78 12.91 14.76
CA ASN A 179 0.77 13.16 15.79
C ASN A 179 -0.64 13.40 15.20
N ILE A 180 -0.97 12.62 14.17
CA ILE A 180 -2.30 12.59 13.54
C ILE A 180 -2.90 11.23 13.88
N PRO A 181 -3.93 11.15 14.74
CA PRO A 181 -4.53 9.87 15.10
C PRO A 181 -5.21 9.23 13.88
N LEU A 182 -5.21 7.90 13.80
CA LEU A 182 -5.89 7.17 12.71
C LEU A 182 -7.37 7.54 12.57
N SER A 183 -8.04 7.92 13.68
CA SER A 183 -9.43 8.42 13.68
C SER A 183 -9.63 9.74 12.95
N GLN A 184 -8.55 10.45 12.60
CA GLN A 184 -8.54 11.65 11.76
C GLN A 184 -8.01 11.36 10.35
N MET A 185 -7.84 10.09 9.97
CA MET A 185 -7.43 9.69 8.63
C MET A 185 -8.60 9.13 7.84
N LEU A 186 -8.56 9.36 6.53
CA LEU A 186 -9.36 8.62 5.56
C LEU A 186 -8.46 7.62 4.84
N ALA A 187 -8.92 6.39 4.63
CA ALA A 187 -8.22 5.40 3.82
C ALA A 187 -9.05 4.94 2.61
N ILE A 188 -8.35 4.69 1.50
CA ILE A 188 -8.91 4.16 0.26
C ILE A 188 -8.16 2.89 -0.12
N GLY A 189 -8.86 1.76 -0.22
CA GLY A 189 -8.32 0.45 -0.60
C GLY A 189 -9.38 -0.44 -1.24
N ASP A 190 -8.99 -1.44 -2.03
CA ASP A 190 -9.94 -2.29 -2.79
C ASP A 190 -9.84 -3.79 -2.46
N SER A 191 -8.77 -4.20 -1.79
CA SER A 191 -8.36 -5.60 -1.72
C SER A 191 -8.21 -6.11 -0.29
N GLY A 192 -7.92 -7.41 -0.17
CA GLY A 192 -7.79 -8.07 1.14
C GLY A 192 -6.71 -7.50 2.04
N ILE A 193 -5.61 -7.05 1.45
CA ILE A 193 -4.46 -6.50 2.17
C ILE A 193 -4.75 -5.10 2.73
N ASP A 194 -5.82 -4.45 2.27
CA ASP A 194 -6.23 -3.13 2.73
C ASP A 194 -7.15 -3.20 3.95
N ILE A 195 -7.74 -4.36 4.25
CA ILE A 195 -8.74 -4.52 5.31
C ILE A 195 -8.20 -4.08 6.67
N SER A 196 -6.95 -4.39 7.00
CA SER A 196 -6.39 -4.00 8.30
C SER A 196 -6.23 -2.48 8.41
N MET A 197 -5.84 -1.81 7.33
CA MET A 197 -5.76 -0.35 7.22
C MET A 197 -7.14 0.31 7.26
N LEU A 198 -8.11 -0.22 6.51
CA LEU A 198 -9.47 0.32 6.43
C LEU A 198 -10.17 0.24 7.79
N LYS A 199 -10.05 -0.88 8.51
CA LYS A 199 -10.67 -1.05 9.83
C LYS A 199 -10.06 -0.18 10.93
N SER A 200 -8.89 0.41 10.72
CA SER A 200 -8.16 1.16 11.76
C SER A 200 -8.34 2.67 11.68
N VAL A 201 -8.76 3.20 10.53
CA VAL A 201 -8.92 4.64 10.32
C VAL A 201 -10.32 5.13 10.69
N GLY A 202 -10.46 6.45 10.84
CA GLY A 202 -11.74 7.08 11.16
C GLY A 202 -12.72 7.15 9.99
N THR A 203 -12.24 7.00 8.75
CA THR A 203 -13.08 6.98 7.56
C THR A 203 -12.53 5.99 6.54
N ALA A 204 -13.18 4.85 6.41
CA ALA A 204 -12.82 3.79 5.47
C ALA A 204 -13.63 3.93 4.19
N THR A 205 -12.99 3.90 3.03
CA THR A 205 -13.68 4.05 1.74
C THR A 205 -13.08 3.14 0.68
N CYS A 206 -13.86 2.83 -0.36
CA CYS A 206 -13.38 1.97 -1.43
C CYS A 206 -14.04 2.25 -2.79
N PRO A 207 -13.35 1.98 -3.91
CA PRO A 207 -13.95 2.06 -5.25
C PRO A 207 -14.90 0.88 -5.55
N ALA A 208 -15.68 0.97 -6.63
CA ALA A 208 -16.67 -0.03 -7.02
C ALA A 208 -16.09 -1.41 -7.33
N ASN A 209 -14.86 -1.48 -7.83
CA ASN A 209 -14.16 -2.73 -8.15
C ASN A 209 -13.66 -3.50 -6.91
N SER A 210 -13.88 -2.97 -5.71
CA SER A 210 -13.46 -3.61 -4.47
C SER A 210 -14.21 -4.91 -4.21
N ILE A 211 -13.55 -5.84 -3.52
CA ILE A 211 -14.16 -7.10 -3.09
C ILE A 211 -15.23 -6.87 -2.01
N ASP A 212 -16.19 -7.78 -1.90
CA ASP A 212 -17.36 -7.60 -1.02
C ASP A 212 -16.99 -7.34 0.45
N ARG A 213 -16.05 -8.12 0.98
CA ARG A 213 -15.54 -7.94 2.36
C ARG A 213 -14.88 -6.58 2.63
N VAL A 214 -14.43 -5.87 1.58
CA VAL A 214 -13.92 -4.49 1.69
C VAL A 214 -15.09 -3.52 1.68
N LYS A 215 -16.05 -3.68 0.77
CA LYS A 215 -17.26 -2.84 0.70
C LYS A 215 -18.06 -2.87 2.00
N GLU A 216 -18.16 -4.04 2.64
CA GLU A 216 -18.89 -4.26 3.90
C GLU A 216 -18.33 -3.45 5.08
N ILE A 217 -17.07 -3.02 5.04
CA ILE A 217 -16.40 -2.31 6.13
C ILE A 217 -16.17 -0.82 5.85
N CYS A 218 -16.56 -0.35 4.66
CA CYS A 218 -16.34 1.03 4.25
C CYS A 218 -17.55 1.91 4.60
N ASP A 219 -17.27 3.10 5.11
CA ASP A 219 -18.24 4.17 5.36
C ASP A 219 -18.82 4.72 4.04
N TYR A 220 -18.04 4.64 2.97
CA TYR A 220 -18.46 5.02 1.63
C TYR A 220 -17.87 4.12 0.56
N VAL A 221 -18.75 3.64 -0.33
CA VAL A 221 -18.39 2.87 -1.52
C VAL A 221 -18.73 3.71 -2.74
N SER A 222 -17.72 4.10 -3.51
CA SER A 222 -17.95 4.83 -4.76
C SER A 222 -18.65 3.94 -5.79
N PRO A 223 -19.57 4.49 -6.61
CA PRO A 223 -20.13 3.76 -7.75
C PRO A 223 -19.13 3.61 -8.91
N TYR A 224 -17.97 4.28 -8.86
CA TYR A 224 -16.94 4.22 -9.89
C TYR A 224 -15.74 3.37 -9.47
N SER A 225 -15.05 2.81 -10.45
CA SER A 225 -13.86 1.97 -10.23
C SER A 225 -12.58 2.79 -10.25
N GLU A 226 -11.54 2.26 -9.61
CA GLU A 226 -10.16 2.73 -9.72
C GLU A 226 -10.05 4.26 -9.52
N THR A 227 -9.26 4.96 -10.36
CA THR A 227 -8.93 6.38 -10.16
C THR A 227 -10.18 7.26 -10.19
N GLU A 228 -11.21 6.89 -10.94
CA GLU A 228 -12.48 7.62 -10.96
C GLU A 228 -13.21 7.48 -9.63
N GLY A 229 -13.19 6.28 -9.04
CA GLY A 229 -13.67 6.04 -7.68
C GLY A 229 -12.91 6.86 -6.64
N VAL A 230 -11.58 6.94 -6.74
CA VAL A 230 -10.77 7.79 -5.84
C VAL A 230 -11.19 9.26 -5.91
N VAL A 231 -11.37 9.80 -7.12
CA VAL A 231 -11.78 11.20 -7.32
C VAL A 231 -13.17 11.46 -6.72
N ASP A 232 -14.11 10.53 -6.94
CA ASP A 232 -15.46 10.61 -6.40
C ASP A 232 -15.48 10.52 -4.86
N ILE A 233 -14.68 9.64 -4.27
CA ILE A 233 -14.49 9.55 -2.81
C ILE A 233 -14.01 10.88 -2.24
N LEU A 234 -12.95 11.47 -2.83
CA LEU A 234 -12.42 12.75 -2.34
C LEU A 234 -13.48 13.86 -2.42
N LYS A 235 -14.28 13.91 -3.50
CA LYS A 235 -15.38 14.87 -3.64
C LYS A 235 -16.41 14.72 -2.53
N ASN A 236 -16.88 13.49 -2.27
CA ASN A 236 -17.94 13.24 -1.30
C ASN A 236 -17.47 13.36 0.16
N MET A 237 -16.25 12.93 0.47
CA MET A 237 -15.78 12.83 1.85
C MET A 237 -15.03 14.07 2.36
N ILE A 238 -14.56 14.94 1.46
CA ILE A 238 -13.77 16.12 1.85
C ILE A 238 -14.51 17.43 1.59
N PHE A 239 -15.23 17.54 0.46
CA PHE A 239 -15.90 18.79 0.09
C PHE A 239 -17.39 18.82 0.43
N ASN A 240 -18.03 17.66 0.54
CA ASN A 240 -19.46 17.54 0.85
C ASN A 240 -19.75 17.01 2.28
N ALA A 241 -18.71 16.94 3.13
CA ALA A 241 -18.79 16.41 4.50
C ALA A 241 -19.21 17.45 5.54
#